data_AF-A0A9Q1FJ81-F1
#
_entry.id   AF-A0A9Q1FJ81-F1
#
_cell.length_a   1.000
_cell.length_b   1.000
_cell.length_c   1.000
_cell.angle_alpha   90.00
_cell.angle_beta   90.00
_cell.angle_gamma   90.00
#
_symmetry.space_group_name_H-M   'P 1'
#
loop_
_entity.id
_entity.type
_entity.pdbx_description
1 polymer ?
#
loop_
_entity_poly.entity_id
_entity_poly.type
_entity_poly.pdbx_seq_one_letter_code
_entity_poly.pdbx_strand_id
1 'polypeptide(L)'
;MARADVDGVSQRIVPQCSGVRRTPRKGAARLGRWSAKGRTRRDRCASISSSASLSPPRGGASTLVKGDRWMDSGERDEQPPVHPFAPARTPGAQLDFTKEYSPLELFQLTFSQSVMQTLCSNTNNKAQQRLEQGKKAHWIPLEPGELYRYFGMLISMGLVRCPETRDYWSRGRCYGLPFPRTVFSRTRFEAISWALHISDPDLDRQNDALRGTDGYDRLFRLRPLIDDVVAACRAFYQPRQQLSIDERMVATKARIGFKQYMKAKPTRWGFKLFVLSDACNGYTCDFNIYTGKHKSPTGKGVSHDAVINLLTPYLGTGYQVYVDNWYTSTPLFQELHDMRFGACGTCRENRAGNGYPVTKVNDMPRNAARGTLKWIRQGQMLYVKWMDTREVKMCSTFHVAFQGDTAVRNVRNDDGTWTSCRIPVPVSVRDYNKFMGGVDLSDALLKYYSIRRKTVKWYKALLFHFIDIAVVNGYLLHKELAAQRNCKPLTHKRFRECLIQQLVNFQPGRASLRACRTCHCFSWCCSLCFWSCCYCDITWSCCTDH
;
A
#
# COMPACT_ATOMS: atom_id res chain seq x y z
N MET A 1 46.21 -11.90 -20.91
CA MET A 1 45.53 -12.28 -22.17
C MET A 1 44.75 -13.57 -21.93
N ALA A 2 43.54 -13.67 -22.48
CA ALA A 2 42.55 -14.78 -22.45
C ALA A 2 41.98 -15.12 -21.04
N ARG A 3 40.77 -14.66 -20.67
CA ARG A 3 39.40 -15.13 -21.03
C ARG A 3 39.14 -16.62 -20.74
N ALA A 4 38.31 -16.88 -19.75
CA ALA A 4 37.39 -18.02 -19.71
C ALA A 4 36.11 -17.59 -18.98
N ASP A 5 34.99 -17.73 -19.69
CA ASP A 5 33.61 -17.54 -19.26
C ASP A 5 33.20 -18.54 -18.18
N VAL A 6 32.36 -18.11 -17.23
CA VAL A 6 31.51 -19.02 -16.44
C VAL A 6 30.12 -18.42 -16.30
N ASP A 7 29.23 -18.87 -17.17
CA ASP A 7 27.77 -18.79 -16.99
C ASP A 7 27.33 -19.78 -15.89
N GLY A 8 26.61 -19.27 -14.89
CA GLY A 8 26.09 -20.03 -13.76
C GLY A 8 24.60 -19.77 -13.52
N VAL A 9 23.77 -20.61 -14.09
CA VAL A 9 22.30 -20.66 -13.99
C VAL A 9 21.85 -20.85 -12.52
N SER A 10 21.07 -19.92 -11.97
CA SER A 10 20.40 -20.10 -10.67
C SER A 10 18.95 -20.56 -10.88
N GLN A 11 18.73 -21.87 -10.76
CA GLN A 11 17.40 -22.49 -10.73
C GLN A 11 16.69 -22.19 -9.40
N ARG A 12 15.42 -21.76 -9.48
CA ARG A 12 14.54 -21.59 -8.32
C ARG A 12 14.03 -22.95 -7.84
N ILE A 13 14.33 -23.27 -6.59
CA ILE A 13 13.72 -24.39 -5.85
C ILE A 13 12.30 -23.99 -5.42
N VAL A 14 11.31 -24.74 -5.90
CA VAL A 14 9.90 -24.70 -5.46
C VAL A 14 9.69 -25.81 -4.43
N PRO A 15 9.18 -25.55 -3.21
CA PRO A 15 8.79 -26.64 -2.31
C PRO A 15 7.45 -27.23 -2.73
N GLN A 16 7.43 -28.54 -3.00
CA GLN A 16 6.23 -29.34 -3.12
C GLN A 16 5.53 -29.44 -1.76
N CYS A 17 4.23 -29.14 -1.71
CA CYS A 17 3.35 -29.56 -0.61
C CYS A 17 2.42 -30.66 -1.11
N SER A 18 2.37 -31.74 -0.32
CA SER A 18 1.62 -32.97 -0.52
C SER A 18 0.11 -32.77 -0.47
N GLY A 19 -0.58 -33.68 -1.16
CA GLY A 19 -1.97 -33.54 -1.59
C GLY A 19 -3.03 -33.73 -0.50
N VAL A 20 -4.10 -32.94 -0.64
CA VAL A 20 -5.45 -33.33 -0.24
C VAL A 20 -6.35 -33.08 -1.44
N ARG A 21 -6.89 -34.16 -2.03
CA ARG A 21 -7.83 -34.12 -3.16
C ARG A 21 -9.10 -33.36 -2.76
N ARG A 22 -9.41 -32.27 -3.47
CA ARG A 22 -10.77 -31.72 -3.55
C ARG A 22 -11.09 -31.36 -5.00
N THR A 23 -12.21 -31.88 -5.47
CA THR A 23 -12.76 -31.76 -6.82
C THR A 23 -13.06 -30.30 -7.21
N PRO A 24 -13.05 -29.94 -8.51
CA PRO A 24 -13.13 -28.54 -8.94
C PRO A 24 -14.58 -28.08 -9.11
N ARG A 25 -15.00 -27.11 -8.29
CA ARG A 25 -16.20 -26.30 -8.57
C ARG A 25 -15.83 -25.15 -9.50
N LYS A 26 -16.41 -25.17 -10.71
CA LYS A 26 -16.39 -24.11 -11.72
C LYS A 26 -16.96 -22.80 -11.14
N GLY A 27 -16.23 -21.70 -11.29
CA GLY A 27 -16.66 -20.36 -10.92
C GLY A 27 -16.03 -19.32 -11.85
N ALA A 28 -16.46 -19.30 -13.10
CA ALA A 28 -16.05 -18.31 -14.09
C ALA A 28 -16.72 -16.95 -13.78
N ALA A 29 -15.91 -15.93 -13.47
CA ALA A 29 -16.37 -14.55 -13.41
C ALA A 29 -16.47 -13.99 -14.84
N ARG A 30 -17.68 -14.05 -15.42
CA ARG A 30 -18.05 -13.36 -16.66
C ARG A 30 -18.04 -11.84 -16.43
N LEU A 31 -17.24 -11.12 -17.21
CA LEU A 31 -17.39 -9.68 -17.41
C LEU A 31 -18.65 -9.40 -18.25
N GLY A 32 -19.41 -8.38 -17.83
CA GLY A 32 -20.77 -8.11 -18.26
C GLY A 32 -20.95 -7.84 -19.74
N ARG A 33 -21.91 -8.57 -20.31
CA ARG A 33 -22.54 -8.39 -21.62
C ARG A 33 -23.48 -7.17 -21.54
N TRP A 34 -23.32 -6.20 -22.43
CA TRP A 34 -24.39 -5.22 -22.69
C TRP A 34 -25.09 -5.65 -23.99
N SER A 35 -26.40 -5.87 -23.86
CA SER A 35 -27.32 -6.21 -24.94
C SER A 35 -27.99 -4.92 -25.42
N ALA A 36 -27.83 -4.58 -26.70
CA ALA A 36 -28.64 -3.57 -27.35
C ALA A 36 -29.89 -4.26 -27.94
N LYS A 37 -31.06 -3.92 -27.40
CA LYS A 37 -32.35 -4.26 -28.02
C LYS A 37 -32.57 -3.34 -29.22
N GLY A 38 -32.93 -3.94 -30.35
CA GLY A 38 -33.23 -3.25 -31.60
C GLY A 38 -34.54 -2.46 -31.58
N ARG A 39 -34.62 -1.54 -32.53
CA ARG A 39 -35.86 -1.12 -33.19
C ARG A 39 -35.57 -1.00 -34.69
N THR A 40 -36.36 -1.73 -35.46
CA THR A 40 -36.42 -1.78 -36.91
C THR A 40 -37.38 -0.72 -37.48
N ARG A 41 -37.29 -0.55 -38.81
CA ARG A 41 -38.05 0.30 -39.76
C ARG A 41 -37.48 1.71 -39.95
N ARG A 42 -37.30 2.22 -41.18
CA ARG A 42 -38.03 1.97 -42.44
C ARG A 42 -37.14 2.30 -43.65
N ASP A 43 -37.35 1.55 -44.72
CA ASP A 43 -36.81 1.78 -46.07
C ASP A 43 -37.21 3.14 -46.65
N ARG A 44 -36.32 3.72 -47.46
CA ARG A 44 -36.69 4.42 -48.69
C ARG A 44 -35.53 4.46 -49.68
N CYS A 45 -35.73 3.78 -50.81
CA CYS A 45 -34.91 3.88 -52.02
C CYS A 45 -34.88 5.31 -52.57
N ALA A 46 -33.73 5.73 -53.11
CA ALA A 46 -33.65 6.65 -54.24
C ALA A 46 -32.33 6.45 -55.00
N SER A 47 -32.48 5.87 -56.19
CA SER A 47 -31.76 6.06 -57.46
C SER A 47 -30.30 6.53 -57.51
N ILE A 48 -29.54 5.69 -58.21
CA ILE A 48 -28.31 5.90 -58.98
C ILE A 48 -28.35 7.21 -59.79
N SER A 49 -27.25 7.97 -59.76
CA SER A 49 -26.74 8.67 -60.94
C SER A 49 -25.22 8.76 -60.90
N SER A 50 -24.62 8.33 -62.00
CA SER A 50 -23.20 8.31 -62.32
C SER A 50 -22.73 9.70 -62.75
N SER A 51 -21.60 10.18 -62.21
CA SER A 51 -20.70 11.06 -62.95
C SER A 51 -19.28 10.93 -62.40
N ALA A 52 -18.38 10.54 -63.29
CA ALA A 52 -16.94 10.61 -63.10
C ALA A 52 -16.49 12.05 -63.37
N SER A 53 -15.57 12.58 -62.55
CA SER A 53 -14.52 13.49 -63.02
C SER A 53 -13.51 13.87 -61.93
N LEU A 54 -12.25 13.60 -62.28
CA LEU A 54 -11.08 14.49 -62.18
C LEU A 54 -10.55 14.85 -60.78
N SER A 55 -9.48 14.14 -60.43
CA SER A 55 -8.46 14.53 -59.44
C SER A 55 -7.77 15.85 -59.83
N PRO A 56 -7.53 16.78 -58.88
CA PRO A 56 -6.52 17.81 -59.03
C PRO A 56 -5.18 17.39 -58.39
N PRO A 57 -4.07 18.04 -58.78
CA PRO A 57 -2.72 17.51 -58.63
C PRO A 57 -2.10 17.77 -57.25
N ARG A 58 -1.06 16.97 -57.01
CA ARG A 58 -0.10 17.02 -55.90
C ARG A 58 0.38 18.46 -55.64
N GLY A 59 0.21 18.92 -54.40
CA GLY A 59 0.78 20.18 -53.92
C GLY A 59 1.17 20.08 -52.46
N GLY A 60 2.44 20.42 -52.17
CA GLY A 60 2.90 20.88 -50.86
C GLY A 60 3.19 19.78 -49.84
N ALA A 61 4.47 19.49 -49.62
CA ALA A 61 4.93 18.98 -48.34
C ALA A 61 4.65 20.07 -47.28
N SER A 62 3.45 20.03 -46.70
CA SER A 62 3.14 20.74 -45.47
C SER A 62 4.09 20.23 -44.40
N THR A 63 5.01 21.07 -43.94
CA THR A 63 5.73 20.89 -42.68
C THR A 63 4.69 20.76 -41.57
N LEU A 64 4.24 19.53 -41.32
CA LEU A 64 3.31 19.19 -40.25
C LEU A 64 3.97 19.52 -38.92
N VAL A 65 3.33 20.39 -38.14
CA VAL A 65 3.78 20.74 -36.79
C VAL A 65 3.76 19.48 -35.92
N LYS A 66 4.84 19.26 -35.18
CA LYS A 66 5.01 18.14 -34.24
C LYS A 66 3.89 18.25 -33.17
N GLY A 67 2.84 17.43 -33.27
CA GLY A 67 1.70 17.46 -32.35
C GLY A 67 0.31 17.23 -32.97
N ASP A 68 0.18 17.29 -34.31
CA ASP A 68 -1.12 17.26 -35.00
C ASP A 68 -1.59 15.87 -35.49
N ARG A 69 -0.70 14.87 -35.46
CA ARG A 69 -1.01 13.48 -35.85
C ARG A 69 -0.36 12.45 -34.94
N TRP A 70 -0.96 11.28 -34.88
CA TRP A 70 -0.33 10.10 -34.28
C TRP A 70 0.86 9.65 -35.14
N MET A 71 1.96 9.32 -34.47
CA MET A 71 3.20 8.85 -35.05
C MET A 71 3.33 7.34 -34.86
N ASP A 72 4.03 6.68 -35.77
CA ASP A 72 4.31 5.24 -35.73
C ASP A 72 5.55 4.90 -34.90
N SER A 73 5.71 3.64 -34.52
CA SER A 73 6.86 3.18 -33.71
C SER A 73 8.22 3.31 -34.39
N GLY A 74 8.25 3.39 -35.72
CA GLY A 74 9.48 3.59 -36.50
C GLY A 74 9.92 5.06 -36.59
N GLU A 75 9.03 6.00 -36.23
CA GLU A 75 9.33 7.42 -36.27
C GLU A 75 10.13 7.83 -35.02
N ARG A 76 11.18 8.63 -35.22
CA ARG A 76 12.08 9.04 -34.12
C ARG A 76 11.35 9.95 -33.15
N ASP A 77 11.39 9.58 -31.87
CA ASP A 77 10.99 10.44 -30.76
C ASP A 77 12.23 11.02 -30.07
N GLU A 78 12.16 12.29 -29.68
CA GLU A 78 13.24 12.96 -28.95
C GLU A 78 12.94 12.91 -27.46
N GLN A 79 13.93 12.49 -26.66
CA GLN A 79 13.77 12.42 -25.22
C GLN A 79 13.62 13.84 -24.64
N PRO A 80 12.54 14.11 -23.87
CA PRO A 80 12.43 15.40 -23.19
C PRO A 80 13.52 15.51 -22.12
N PRO A 81 14.00 16.73 -21.82
CA PRO A 81 14.87 17.00 -20.68
C PRO A 81 14.35 16.32 -19.41
N VAL A 82 15.12 15.35 -18.90
CA VAL A 82 14.81 14.65 -17.65
C VAL A 82 15.44 15.43 -16.51
N HIS A 83 14.62 15.79 -15.52
CA HIS A 83 15.10 16.45 -14.32
C HIS A 83 16.06 15.53 -13.55
N PRO A 84 17.29 15.99 -13.22
CA PRO A 84 18.24 15.20 -12.44
C PRO A 84 17.65 14.77 -11.10
N PHE A 85 17.91 13.53 -10.70
CA PHE A 85 17.48 13.04 -9.40
C PHE A 85 18.31 13.69 -8.28
N ALA A 86 17.69 14.64 -7.58
CA ALA A 86 18.27 15.40 -6.49
C ALA A 86 17.35 15.29 -5.26
N PRO A 87 17.38 14.14 -4.55
CA PRO A 87 16.61 13.97 -3.33
C PRO A 87 17.15 14.88 -2.22
N ALA A 88 16.29 15.35 -1.33
CA ALA A 88 16.69 16.23 -0.22
C ALA A 88 17.67 15.57 0.76
N ARG A 89 17.69 14.23 0.79
CA ARG A 89 18.57 13.40 1.62
C ARG A 89 19.00 12.17 0.83
N THR A 90 19.98 11.42 1.33
CA THR A 90 20.37 10.15 0.74
C THR A 90 19.18 9.17 0.75
N PRO A 91 18.78 8.56 -0.37
CA PRO A 91 17.68 7.58 -0.40
C PRO A 91 17.88 6.41 0.56
N GLY A 92 16.82 5.99 1.24
CA GLY A 92 16.82 4.92 2.23
C GLY A 92 16.48 5.39 3.65
N ALA A 93 16.80 4.55 4.63
CA ALA A 93 16.56 4.85 6.04
C ALA A 93 17.37 6.07 6.51
N GLN A 94 16.72 6.95 7.27
CA GLN A 94 17.31 8.17 7.84
C GLN A 94 17.61 7.94 9.32
N LEU A 95 18.42 6.92 9.57
CA LEU A 95 18.78 6.45 10.91
C LEU A 95 20.29 6.43 11.07
N ASP A 96 20.75 6.42 12.32
CA ASP A 96 22.16 6.28 12.64
C ASP A 96 22.59 4.82 12.44
N PHE A 97 23.22 4.52 11.30
CA PHE A 97 23.63 3.16 10.95
C PHE A 97 24.65 2.54 11.93
N THR A 98 25.30 3.37 12.77
CA THR A 98 26.20 2.89 13.83
C THR A 98 25.46 2.26 15.01
N LYS A 99 24.17 2.58 15.19
CA LYS A 99 23.34 2.10 16.30
C LYS A 99 22.51 0.89 15.92
N GLU A 100 22.47 -0.12 16.76
CA GLU A 100 21.50 -1.21 16.63
C GLU A 100 20.13 -0.74 17.11
N TYR A 101 19.11 -0.94 16.29
CA TYR A 101 17.73 -0.64 16.64
C TYR A 101 16.96 -1.95 16.83
N SER A 102 16.35 -2.08 17.98
CA SER A 102 15.36 -3.11 18.26
C SER A 102 14.05 -2.84 17.50
N PRO A 103 13.21 -3.87 17.27
CA PRO A 103 11.87 -3.67 16.73
C PRO A 103 11.03 -2.66 17.50
N LEU A 104 11.16 -2.62 18.84
CA LEU A 104 10.52 -1.63 19.70
C LEU A 104 10.99 -0.21 19.38
N GLU A 105 12.30 0.03 19.31
CA GLU A 105 12.84 1.37 19.01
C GLU A 105 12.37 1.85 17.63
N LEU A 106 12.33 0.96 16.63
CA LEU A 106 11.81 1.27 15.29
C LEU A 106 10.30 1.58 15.32
N PHE A 107 9.53 0.91 16.18
CA PHE A 107 8.11 1.22 16.39
C PHE A 107 7.92 2.56 17.12
N GLN A 108 8.79 2.88 18.08
CA GLN A 108 8.78 4.11 18.86
C GLN A 108 9.15 5.35 18.06
N LEU A 109 9.74 5.20 16.87
CA LEU A 109 9.88 6.30 15.90
C LEU A 109 8.53 6.92 15.53
N THR A 110 7.45 6.12 15.51
CA THR A 110 6.08 6.59 15.25
C THR A 110 5.27 6.74 16.53
N PHE A 111 5.33 5.75 17.42
CA PHE A 111 4.64 5.77 18.70
C PHE A 111 5.62 6.05 19.83
N SER A 112 6.14 7.27 19.84
CA SER A 112 7.09 7.76 20.84
C SER A 112 6.45 7.82 22.23
N GLN A 113 7.27 8.04 23.26
CA GLN A 113 6.77 8.21 24.62
C GLN A 113 5.79 9.39 24.74
N SER A 114 6.01 10.49 24.02
CA SER A 114 5.10 11.65 24.03
C SER A 114 3.75 11.31 23.39
N VAL A 115 3.75 10.61 22.25
CA VAL A 115 2.52 10.12 21.60
C VAL A 115 1.74 9.21 22.56
N MET A 116 2.44 8.27 23.22
CA MET A 116 1.79 7.38 24.18
C MET A 116 1.24 8.13 25.40
N GLN A 117 1.95 9.14 25.90
CA GLN A 117 1.47 10.00 26.98
C GLN A 117 0.17 10.70 26.58
N THR A 118 0.11 11.31 25.40
CA THR A 118 -1.09 11.98 24.87
C THR A 118 -2.26 11.02 24.76
N LEU A 119 -2.04 9.82 24.19
CA LEU A 119 -3.08 8.80 24.06
C LEU A 119 -3.57 8.30 25.43
N CYS A 120 -2.69 8.14 26.40
CA CYS A 120 -3.04 7.76 27.78
C CYS A 120 -3.89 8.83 28.45
N SER A 121 -3.45 10.10 28.43
CA SER A 121 -4.20 11.22 28.99
C SER A 121 -5.61 11.31 28.40
N ASN A 122 -5.72 11.30 27.07
CA ASN A 122 -7.00 11.37 26.38
C ASN A 122 -7.90 10.14 26.64
N THR A 123 -7.31 8.96 26.78
CA THR A 123 -8.03 7.74 27.15
C THR A 123 -8.52 7.77 28.61
N ASN A 124 -7.72 8.29 29.54
CA ASN A 124 -8.08 8.47 30.93
C ASN A 124 -9.22 9.47 31.09
N ASN A 125 -9.11 10.65 30.45
CA ASN A 125 -10.19 11.64 30.41
C ASN A 125 -11.48 11.03 29.84
N LYS A 126 -11.37 10.18 28.81
CA LYS A 126 -12.53 9.50 28.23
C LYS A 126 -13.15 8.47 29.16
N ALA A 127 -12.34 7.78 29.95
CA ALA A 127 -12.84 6.84 30.94
C ALA A 127 -13.61 7.59 32.03
N GLN A 128 -13.01 8.65 32.59
CA GLN A 128 -13.64 9.49 33.61
C GLN A 128 -14.99 10.04 33.14
N GLN A 129 -15.03 10.69 31.96
CA GLN A 129 -16.27 11.23 31.38
C GLN A 129 -17.38 10.17 31.28
N ARG A 130 -17.03 8.90 31.03
CA ARG A 130 -18.01 7.82 30.93
C ARG A 130 -18.49 7.32 32.28
N LEU A 131 -17.62 7.32 33.29
CA LEU A 131 -17.99 6.98 34.66
C LEU A 131 -18.96 8.03 35.22
N GLU A 132 -18.68 9.31 34.97
CA GLU A 132 -19.56 10.44 35.32
C GLU A 132 -20.94 10.33 34.63
N GLN A 133 -21.00 9.75 33.42
CA GLN A 133 -22.26 9.41 32.72
C GLN A 133 -22.98 8.18 33.29
N GLY A 134 -22.59 7.68 34.47
CA GLY A 134 -23.21 6.55 35.15
C GLY A 134 -22.83 5.17 34.60
N LYS A 135 -21.82 5.06 33.72
CA LYS A 135 -21.39 3.74 33.22
C LYS A 135 -20.56 3.04 34.29
N LYS A 136 -20.95 1.82 34.65
CA LYS A 136 -20.23 1.00 35.63
C LYS A 136 -19.02 0.33 34.96
N ALA A 137 -17.82 0.78 35.31
CA ALA A 137 -16.57 0.12 34.96
C ALA A 137 -15.53 0.38 36.06
N HIS A 138 -14.74 -0.64 36.41
CA HIS A 138 -13.58 -0.43 37.26
C HIS A 138 -12.44 0.15 36.41
N TRP A 139 -12.06 1.40 36.67
CA TRP A 139 -11.02 2.10 35.94
C TRP A 139 -9.83 2.42 36.83
N ILE A 140 -8.66 1.89 36.44
CA ILE A 140 -7.36 2.34 36.94
C ILE A 140 -6.78 3.25 35.85
N PRO A 141 -6.22 4.42 36.18
CA PRO A 141 -5.53 5.27 35.21
C PRO A 141 -4.52 4.47 34.37
N LEU A 142 -4.60 4.67 33.06
CA LEU A 142 -3.73 4.06 32.07
C LEU A 142 -2.42 4.83 31.97
N GLU A 143 -1.30 4.12 32.02
CA GLU A 143 0.05 4.68 31.85
C GLU A 143 0.66 4.30 30.49
N PRO A 144 1.63 5.07 29.96
CA PRO A 144 2.26 4.78 28.66
C PRO A 144 2.82 3.36 28.54
N GLY A 145 3.44 2.85 29.60
CA GLY A 145 3.97 1.49 29.61
C GLY A 145 2.87 0.44 29.45
N GLU A 146 1.74 0.61 30.12
CA GLU A 146 0.59 -0.28 29.98
C GLU A 146 -0.06 -0.15 28.59
N LEU A 147 -0.09 1.05 27.99
CA LEU A 147 -0.57 1.24 26.62
C LEU A 147 0.35 0.56 25.58
N TYR A 148 1.67 0.57 25.76
CA TYR A 148 2.58 -0.23 24.92
C TYR A 148 2.24 -1.73 25.03
N ARG A 149 2.00 -2.25 26.25
CA ARG A 149 1.58 -3.66 26.43
C ARG A 149 0.25 -3.94 25.73
N TYR A 150 -0.69 -3.00 25.78
CA TYR A 150 -1.96 -3.10 25.07
C TYR A 150 -1.76 -3.17 23.55
N PHE A 151 -0.85 -2.38 22.98
CA PHE A 151 -0.49 -2.48 21.56
C PHE A 151 0.21 -3.79 21.23
N GLY A 152 1.13 -4.26 22.07
CA GLY A 152 1.76 -5.58 21.93
C GLY A 152 0.71 -6.70 21.88
N MET A 153 -0.30 -6.60 22.75
CA MET A 153 -1.44 -7.51 22.74
C MET A 153 -2.22 -7.42 21.41
N LEU A 154 -2.55 -6.22 20.91
CA LEU A 154 -3.23 -6.06 19.61
C LEU A 154 -2.42 -6.66 18.44
N ILE A 155 -1.10 -6.46 18.43
CA ILE A 155 -0.20 -7.00 17.41
C ILE A 155 -0.15 -8.52 17.48
N SER A 156 -0.09 -9.11 18.68
CA SER A 156 -0.14 -10.57 18.86
C SER A 156 -1.40 -11.19 18.30
N MET A 157 -2.53 -10.51 18.49
CA MET A 157 -3.82 -10.95 17.99
C MET A 157 -4.00 -10.72 16.47
N GLY A 158 -3.07 -9.99 15.83
CA GLY A 158 -2.91 -9.93 14.38
C GLY A 158 -2.23 -11.18 13.81
N LEU A 159 -1.38 -11.84 14.61
CA LEU A 159 -0.73 -13.12 14.28
C LEU A 159 -1.65 -14.32 14.57
N VAL A 160 -2.29 -14.33 15.73
CA VAL A 160 -3.20 -15.39 16.17
C VAL A 160 -4.61 -14.82 16.23
N ARG A 161 -5.50 -15.24 15.32
CA ARG A 161 -6.87 -14.72 15.24
C ARG A 161 -7.87 -15.69 15.85
N CYS A 162 -8.48 -15.30 16.98
CA CYS A 162 -9.69 -15.95 17.51
C CYS A 162 -10.97 -15.29 16.95
N PRO A 163 -12.09 -16.03 16.88
CA PRO A 163 -13.38 -15.51 16.39
C PRO A 163 -13.90 -14.32 17.21
N GLU A 164 -13.78 -14.39 18.54
CA GLU A 164 -14.21 -13.33 19.46
C GLU A 164 -13.08 -12.86 20.38
N THR A 165 -13.21 -11.65 20.91
CA THR A 165 -12.20 -11.09 21.83
C THR A 165 -12.11 -11.88 23.14
N ARG A 166 -13.22 -12.42 23.65
CA ARG A 166 -13.22 -13.22 24.89
C ARG A 166 -12.49 -14.56 24.74
N ASP A 167 -12.44 -15.10 23.53
CA ASP A 167 -11.82 -16.41 23.26
C ASP A 167 -10.33 -16.41 23.57
N TYR A 168 -9.64 -15.27 23.43
CA TYR A 168 -8.23 -15.14 23.79
C TYR A 168 -7.95 -15.44 25.26
N TRP A 169 -8.94 -15.28 26.15
CA TRP A 169 -8.81 -15.60 27.57
C TRP A 169 -9.47 -16.93 27.95
N SER A 170 -10.03 -17.66 26.99
CA SER A 170 -10.73 -18.93 27.24
C SER A 170 -9.79 -20.01 27.80
N ARG A 171 -10.30 -20.80 28.74
CA ARG A 171 -9.61 -21.99 29.27
C ARG A 171 -10.00 -23.28 28.51
N GLY A 172 -10.92 -23.18 27.56
CA GLY A 172 -11.36 -24.32 26.76
C GLY A 172 -10.26 -24.83 25.84
N ARG A 173 -10.27 -26.14 25.54
CA ARG A 173 -9.21 -26.81 24.76
C ARG A 173 -8.93 -26.14 23.40
N CYS A 174 -9.96 -25.64 22.72
CA CYS A 174 -9.81 -25.01 21.40
C CYS A 174 -9.15 -23.61 21.44
N TYR A 175 -9.21 -22.90 22.56
CA TYR A 175 -8.72 -21.51 22.69
C TYR A 175 -7.88 -21.32 23.96
N GLY A 176 -7.21 -22.37 24.44
CA GLY A 176 -6.40 -22.39 25.65
C GLY A 176 -5.07 -21.62 25.50
N LEU A 177 -5.12 -20.36 25.08
CA LEU A 177 -3.94 -19.54 24.82
C LEU A 177 -3.34 -19.04 26.14
N PRO A 178 -2.08 -19.36 26.48
CA PRO A 178 -1.48 -18.92 27.73
C PRO A 178 -1.09 -17.43 27.68
N PHE A 179 -0.52 -16.98 26.56
CA PHE A 179 0.05 -15.65 26.40
C PHE A 179 -0.89 -14.46 26.75
N PRO A 180 -2.17 -14.42 26.29
CA PRO A 180 -3.05 -13.29 26.62
C PRO A 180 -3.21 -13.02 28.12
N ARG A 181 -3.28 -14.09 28.91
CA ARG A 181 -3.50 -14.03 30.37
C ARG A 181 -2.28 -13.57 31.15
N THR A 182 -1.08 -13.74 30.60
CA THR A 182 0.15 -13.26 31.25
C THR A 182 0.34 -11.76 31.06
N VAL A 183 -0.33 -11.15 30.09
CA VAL A 183 -0.22 -9.72 29.78
C VAL A 183 -1.33 -8.91 30.46
N PHE A 184 -2.59 -9.33 30.29
CA PHE A 184 -3.75 -8.65 30.89
C PHE A 184 -4.79 -9.64 31.38
N SER A 185 -5.55 -9.24 32.39
CA SER A 185 -6.89 -9.82 32.60
C SER A 185 -7.82 -9.41 31.45
N ARG A 186 -8.80 -10.27 31.11
CA ARG A 186 -9.81 -9.94 30.10
C ARG A 186 -10.50 -8.60 30.42
N THR A 187 -10.88 -8.42 31.68
CA THR A 187 -11.57 -7.22 32.18
C THR A 187 -10.73 -5.96 31.97
N ARG A 188 -9.42 -5.99 32.24
CA ARG A 188 -8.55 -4.83 32.03
C ARG A 188 -8.40 -4.51 30.54
N PHE A 189 -8.16 -5.51 29.70
CA PHE A 189 -8.08 -5.32 28.25
C PHE A 189 -9.38 -4.74 27.66
N GLU A 190 -10.53 -5.23 28.12
CA GLU A 190 -11.85 -4.73 27.72
C GLU A 190 -12.09 -3.31 28.24
N ALA A 191 -11.69 -2.99 29.46
CA ALA A 191 -11.78 -1.63 30.01
C ALA A 191 -10.94 -0.64 29.18
N ILE A 192 -9.68 -0.95 28.89
CA ILE A 192 -8.81 -0.12 28.04
C ILE A 192 -9.44 0.01 26.65
N SER A 193 -9.86 -1.11 26.04
CA SER A 193 -10.53 -1.11 24.73
C SER A 193 -11.81 -0.28 24.71
N TRP A 194 -12.55 -0.25 25.82
CA TRP A 194 -13.76 0.55 25.98
C TRP A 194 -13.40 2.04 26.01
N ALA A 195 -12.49 2.46 26.89
CA ALA A 195 -12.11 3.85 27.09
C ALA A 195 -11.32 4.46 25.93
N LEU A 196 -10.51 3.66 25.21
CA LEU A 196 -9.53 4.08 24.21
C LEU A 196 -9.99 5.29 23.37
N HIS A 197 -9.22 6.36 23.44
CA HIS A 197 -9.50 7.64 22.78
C HIS A 197 -8.20 8.32 22.39
N ILE A 198 -8.25 9.14 21.33
CA ILE A 198 -7.05 9.73 20.73
C ILE A 198 -6.99 11.23 21.02
N SER A 199 -8.14 11.91 20.98
CA SER A 199 -8.30 13.33 21.28
C SER A 199 -8.90 13.57 22.66
N ASP A 200 -8.76 14.81 23.14
CA ASP A 200 -9.41 15.25 24.37
C ASP A 200 -10.95 15.15 24.21
N PRO A 201 -11.66 14.46 25.12
CA PRO A 201 -13.12 14.30 25.06
C PRO A 201 -13.94 15.59 25.13
N ASP A 202 -13.41 16.66 25.71
CA ASP A 202 -14.09 17.94 25.87
C ASP A 202 -13.90 18.82 24.64
N LEU A 203 -12.69 18.85 24.08
CA LEU A 203 -12.47 19.47 22.78
C LEU A 203 -13.25 18.76 21.66
N ASP A 204 -13.41 17.44 21.80
CA ASP A 204 -14.31 16.66 20.96
C ASP A 204 -15.76 17.18 20.97
N ARG A 205 -16.26 17.57 22.15
CA ARG A 205 -17.62 18.14 22.30
C ARG A 205 -17.71 19.50 21.63
N GLN A 206 -16.69 20.34 21.81
CA GLN A 206 -16.61 21.66 21.17
C GLN A 206 -16.60 21.52 19.64
N ASN A 207 -15.75 20.64 19.10
CA ASN A 207 -15.74 20.39 17.66
C ASN A 207 -17.06 19.77 17.16
N ASP A 208 -17.66 18.83 17.90
CA ASP A 208 -18.96 18.26 17.52
C ASP A 208 -20.09 19.30 17.50
N ALA A 209 -20.04 20.33 18.37
CA ALA A 209 -20.99 21.43 18.36
C ALA A 209 -20.91 22.28 17.07
N LEU A 210 -19.75 22.31 16.42
CA LEU A 210 -19.56 23.00 15.14
C LEU A 210 -20.09 22.21 13.93
N ARG A 211 -20.62 20.99 14.13
CA ARG A 211 -21.02 20.12 13.02
C ARG A 211 -22.03 20.80 12.10
N GLY A 212 -21.69 20.85 10.81
CA GLY A 212 -22.49 21.52 9.78
C GLY A 212 -21.98 22.91 9.41
N THR A 213 -21.06 23.46 10.21
CA THR A 213 -20.35 24.72 9.92
C THR A 213 -18.99 24.45 9.26
N ASP A 214 -18.39 25.49 8.70
CA ASP A 214 -17.03 25.43 8.13
C ASP A 214 -15.95 25.21 9.20
N GLY A 215 -16.24 25.52 10.47
CA GLY A 215 -15.35 25.26 11.61
C GLY A 215 -15.21 23.78 11.97
N TYR A 216 -16.13 22.90 11.53
CA TYR A 216 -16.12 21.49 11.93
C TYR A 216 -14.97 20.70 11.28
N ASP A 217 -14.07 20.16 12.09
CA ASP A 217 -13.06 19.21 11.60
C ASP A 217 -13.56 17.76 11.72
N ARG A 218 -13.78 17.13 10.56
CA ARG A 218 -14.22 15.73 10.45
C ARG A 218 -13.18 14.75 11.00
N LEU A 219 -11.91 15.16 11.04
CA LEU A 219 -10.79 14.35 11.52
C LEU A 219 -10.31 14.76 12.91
N PHE A 220 -11.01 15.66 13.60
CA PHE A 220 -10.58 16.22 14.89
C PHE A 220 -10.07 15.16 15.88
N ARG A 221 -10.83 14.06 15.96
CA ARG A 221 -10.51 12.90 16.82
C ARG A 221 -9.22 12.17 16.50
N LEU A 222 -8.58 12.46 15.38
CA LEU A 222 -7.29 11.91 14.97
C LEU A 222 -6.18 12.93 15.02
N ARG A 223 -6.47 14.23 15.15
CA ARG A 223 -5.47 15.30 15.05
C ARG A 223 -4.29 15.11 16.00
N PRO A 224 -4.49 14.68 17.26
CA PRO A 224 -3.36 14.47 18.17
C PRO A 224 -2.46 13.26 17.84
N LEU A 225 -2.68 12.59 16.70
CA LEU A 225 -1.90 11.41 16.30
C LEU A 225 -1.57 11.39 14.81
N ILE A 226 -2.49 11.83 13.94
CA ILE A 226 -2.31 11.70 12.49
C ILE A 226 -1.07 12.47 12.00
N ASP A 227 -0.84 13.66 12.55
CA ASP A 227 0.28 14.51 12.14
C ASP A 227 1.61 13.92 12.61
N ASP A 228 1.67 13.33 13.82
CA ASP A 228 2.84 12.60 14.32
C ASP A 228 3.16 11.37 13.46
N VAL A 229 2.12 10.61 13.06
CA VAL A 229 2.29 9.42 12.21
C VAL A 229 2.82 9.81 10.83
N VAL A 230 2.25 10.83 10.21
CA VAL A 230 2.70 11.34 8.91
C VAL A 230 4.10 11.93 9.01
N ALA A 231 4.39 12.71 10.05
CA ALA A 231 5.72 13.25 10.32
C ALA A 231 6.77 12.14 10.45
N ALA A 232 6.47 11.06 11.20
CA ALA A 232 7.36 9.91 11.31
C ALA A 232 7.60 9.20 9.97
N CYS A 233 6.56 9.04 9.14
CA CYS A 233 6.69 8.45 7.80
C CYS A 233 7.65 9.26 6.91
N ARG A 234 7.62 10.60 7.01
CA ARG A 234 8.52 11.49 6.25
C ARG A 234 9.91 11.57 6.85
N ALA A 235 10.02 11.58 8.18
CA ALA A 235 11.27 11.85 8.88
C ALA A 235 12.28 10.71 8.74
N PHE A 236 11.85 9.44 8.86
CA PHE A 236 12.78 8.31 8.99
C PHE A 236 13.11 7.60 7.69
N TYR A 237 12.60 8.09 6.56
CA TYR A 237 12.84 7.48 5.25
C TYR A 237 12.86 8.52 4.13
N GLN A 238 13.87 8.44 3.27
CA GLN A 238 13.88 9.15 2.00
C GLN A 238 13.60 8.13 0.88
N PRO A 239 12.53 8.30 0.10
CA PRO A 239 12.24 7.34 -0.96
C PRO A 239 13.27 7.38 -2.08
N ARG A 240 13.40 6.23 -2.76
CA ARG A 240 14.11 6.08 -4.03
C ARG A 240 13.37 6.82 -5.15
N GLN A 241 14.03 6.95 -6.30
CA GLN A 241 13.57 7.81 -7.40
C GLN A 241 12.13 7.50 -7.86
N GLN A 242 11.69 6.24 -7.83
CA GLN A 242 10.36 5.85 -8.28
C GLN A 242 9.33 5.87 -7.15
N LEU A 243 8.27 6.64 -7.35
CA LEU A 243 7.17 6.82 -6.40
C LEU A 243 5.86 6.29 -6.99
N SER A 244 5.01 5.72 -6.14
CA SER A 244 3.67 5.27 -6.50
C SER A 244 2.64 6.04 -5.65
N ILE A 245 1.61 6.58 -6.31
CA ILE A 245 0.44 7.16 -5.63
C ILE A 245 -0.81 6.40 -6.04
N ASP A 246 -1.53 5.89 -5.04
CA ASP A 246 -2.81 5.20 -5.23
C ASP A 246 -3.71 5.30 -3.98
N GLU A 247 -4.94 4.82 -4.08
CA GLU A 247 -5.85 4.69 -2.96
C GLU A 247 -5.64 3.44 -2.11
N ARG A 248 -5.64 3.67 -0.80
CA ARG A 248 -5.78 2.64 0.24
C ARG A 248 -7.16 2.67 0.88
N MET A 249 -7.70 1.48 1.18
CA MET A 249 -9.01 1.31 1.82
C MET A 249 -8.91 0.70 3.22
N VAL A 250 -9.26 1.49 4.25
CA VAL A 250 -9.33 1.02 5.64
C VAL A 250 -10.75 0.58 5.98
N ALA A 251 -10.94 -0.73 6.12
CA ALA A 251 -12.26 -1.32 6.38
C ALA A 251 -12.87 -0.81 7.69
N THR A 252 -14.14 -0.40 7.65
CA THR A 252 -14.87 0.00 8.85
C THR A 252 -16.33 -0.44 8.84
N LYS A 253 -16.88 -0.67 10.02
CA LYS A 253 -18.32 -0.88 10.24
C LYS A 253 -19.00 0.34 10.87
N ALA A 254 -18.24 1.41 11.14
CA ALA A 254 -18.78 2.64 11.69
C ALA A 254 -19.81 3.29 10.74
N ARG A 255 -20.82 3.92 11.33
CA ARG A 255 -21.77 4.79 10.64
C ARG A 255 -21.22 6.21 10.69
N ILE A 256 -20.54 6.62 9.62
CA ILE A 256 -19.86 7.93 9.52
C ILE A 256 -19.92 8.44 8.08
N GLY A 257 -20.12 9.75 7.92
CA GLY A 257 -20.52 10.37 6.64
C GLY A 257 -19.45 10.40 5.55
N PHE A 258 -18.17 10.26 5.90
CA PHE A 258 -17.07 10.27 4.92
C PHE A 258 -16.55 8.87 4.54
N LYS A 259 -17.24 7.82 4.97
CA LYS A 259 -16.98 6.44 4.53
C LYS A 259 -17.26 6.32 3.02
N GLN A 260 -16.33 5.73 2.28
CA GLN A 260 -16.42 5.56 0.83
C GLN A 260 -16.76 4.13 0.44
N TYR A 261 -17.39 4.00 -0.73
CA TYR A 261 -17.58 2.73 -1.43
C TYR A 261 -16.69 2.67 -2.67
N MET A 262 -15.82 1.64 -2.76
CA MET A 262 -14.97 1.38 -3.91
C MET A 262 -15.20 -0.04 -4.42
N LYS A 263 -16.00 -0.18 -5.49
CA LYS A 263 -16.41 -1.48 -6.06
C LYS A 263 -15.23 -2.39 -6.42
N ALA A 264 -14.14 -1.80 -6.94
CA ALA A 264 -12.99 -2.52 -7.46
C ALA A 264 -11.99 -2.97 -6.38
N LYS A 265 -12.02 -2.39 -5.17
CA LYS A 265 -11.07 -2.75 -4.10
C LYS A 265 -11.62 -3.95 -3.29
N PRO A 266 -10.76 -4.86 -2.78
CA PRO A 266 -11.20 -5.99 -1.96
C PRO A 266 -11.99 -5.55 -0.72
N THR A 267 -11.55 -4.46 -0.09
CA THR A 267 -12.30 -3.74 0.94
C THR A 267 -13.19 -2.70 0.26
N ARG A 268 -14.45 -3.08 -0.01
CA ARG A 268 -15.37 -2.19 -0.72
C ARG A 268 -15.87 -1.01 0.10
N TRP A 269 -16.03 -1.15 1.41
CA TRP A 269 -16.53 -0.10 2.31
C TRP A 269 -15.48 0.25 3.36
N GLY A 270 -15.07 1.51 3.41
CA GLY A 270 -14.01 1.94 4.31
C GLY A 270 -13.68 3.42 4.26
N PHE A 271 -12.63 3.82 4.97
CA PHE A 271 -11.99 5.11 4.76
C PHE A 271 -11.06 5.02 3.55
N LYS A 272 -11.18 5.97 2.64
CA LYS A 272 -10.28 6.13 1.50
C LYS A 272 -9.12 7.02 1.95
N LEU A 273 -7.89 6.54 1.75
CA LEU A 273 -6.66 7.30 1.94
C LEU A 273 -5.98 7.43 0.59
N PHE A 274 -5.49 8.63 0.27
CA PHE A 274 -4.50 8.81 -0.79
C PHE A 274 -3.13 8.54 -0.19
N VAL A 275 -2.34 7.64 -0.78
CA VAL A 275 -1.07 7.18 -0.19
C VAL A 275 0.05 7.39 -1.18
N LEU A 276 1.16 7.96 -0.70
CA LEU A 276 2.44 7.98 -1.38
C LEU A 276 3.32 6.85 -0.85
N SER A 277 3.85 6.03 -1.74
CA SER A 277 4.70 4.89 -1.41
C SER A 277 5.97 4.87 -2.25
N ASP A 278 7.09 4.45 -1.65
CA ASP A 278 8.29 4.07 -2.42
C ASP A 278 7.95 2.84 -3.28
N ALA A 279 8.09 2.98 -4.59
CA ALA A 279 7.70 1.96 -5.55
C ALA A 279 8.54 0.67 -5.44
N CYS A 280 9.76 0.76 -4.92
CA CYS A 280 10.69 -0.36 -4.86
C CYS A 280 10.46 -1.27 -3.65
N ASN A 281 10.02 -0.73 -2.51
CA ASN A 281 9.89 -1.51 -1.27
C ASN A 281 8.53 -1.42 -0.57
N GLY A 282 7.64 -0.52 -0.98
CA GLY A 282 6.32 -0.35 -0.39
C GLY A 282 6.29 0.45 0.93
N TYR A 283 7.34 1.21 1.23
CA TYR A 283 7.36 2.10 2.40
C TYR A 283 6.29 3.18 2.25
N THR A 284 5.40 3.32 3.25
CA THR A 284 4.40 4.41 3.24
C THR A 284 5.12 5.71 3.61
N CYS A 285 5.35 6.58 2.62
CA CYS A 285 6.05 7.86 2.80
C CYS A 285 5.13 8.95 3.33
N ASP A 286 3.88 8.99 2.83
CA ASP A 286 2.90 10.01 3.17
C ASP A 286 1.48 9.50 2.89
N PHE A 287 0.48 10.09 3.52
CA PHE A 287 -0.92 9.82 3.20
C PHE A 287 -1.88 10.93 3.66
N ASN A 288 -2.96 11.10 2.91
CA ASN A 288 -4.07 12.01 3.25
C ASN A 288 -5.39 11.24 3.35
N ILE A 289 -6.16 11.48 4.41
CA ILE A 289 -7.47 10.85 4.60
C ILE A 289 -8.53 11.63 3.83
N TYR A 290 -9.21 10.95 2.89
CA TYR A 290 -10.30 11.56 2.14
C TYR A 290 -11.55 11.69 3.00
N THR A 291 -11.98 12.93 3.22
CA THR A 291 -13.15 13.28 4.05
C THR A 291 -14.37 13.74 3.26
N GLY A 292 -14.30 13.70 1.93
CA GLY A 292 -15.33 14.22 1.03
C GLY A 292 -14.86 15.49 0.30
N LYS A 293 -15.77 16.45 0.08
CA LYS A 293 -15.42 17.74 -0.53
C LYS A 293 -14.43 18.50 0.35
N HIS A 294 -13.37 19.03 -0.26
CA HIS A 294 -12.37 19.86 0.41
C HIS A 294 -13.00 21.17 0.89
N LYS A 295 -12.57 21.70 2.05
CA LYS A 295 -13.04 23.01 2.54
C LYS A 295 -12.55 24.16 1.65
N SER A 296 -11.34 24.02 1.11
CA SER A 296 -10.72 24.96 0.18
C SER A 296 -10.28 24.19 -1.06
N PRO A 297 -11.15 24.02 -2.08
CA PRO A 297 -10.76 23.42 -3.34
C PRO A 297 -9.89 24.40 -4.13
N THR A 298 -8.80 23.92 -4.72
CA THR A 298 -7.92 24.74 -5.59
C THR A 298 -8.59 25.13 -6.91
N GLY A 299 -9.76 24.57 -7.21
CA GLY A 299 -10.41 24.62 -8.52
C GLY A 299 -9.87 23.61 -9.53
N LYS A 300 -8.72 22.96 -9.26
CA LYS A 300 -8.08 21.98 -10.16
C LYS A 300 -8.62 20.55 -10.01
N GLY A 301 -9.39 20.32 -8.95
CA GLY A 301 -10.13 19.09 -8.69
C GLY A 301 -9.42 18.11 -7.75
N VAL A 302 -10.22 17.27 -7.07
CA VAL A 302 -9.75 16.42 -5.96
C VAL A 302 -8.59 15.49 -6.35
N SER A 303 -8.59 14.96 -7.58
CA SER A 303 -7.53 14.05 -8.01
C SER A 303 -6.19 14.76 -8.22
N HIS A 304 -6.24 16.02 -8.66
CA HIS A 304 -5.07 16.86 -8.83
C HIS A 304 -4.50 17.22 -7.45
N ASP A 305 -5.35 17.75 -6.56
CA ASP A 305 -4.97 18.14 -5.20
C ASP A 305 -4.41 16.97 -4.40
N ALA A 306 -4.98 15.77 -4.57
CA ALA A 306 -4.50 14.57 -3.90
C ALA A 306 -3.04 14.24 -4.22
N VAL A 307 -2.60 14.45 -5.47
CA VAL A 307 -1.22 14.18 -5.89
C VAL A 307 -0.28 15.29 -5.40
N ILE A 308 -0.63 16.55 -5.64
CA ILE A 308 0.20 17.70 -5.27
C ILE A 308 0.43 17.74 -3.75
N ASN A 309 -0.62 17.50 -2.95
CA ASN A 309 -0.50 17.54 -1.48
C ASN A 309 0.37 16.42 -0.89
N LEU A 310 0.62 15.34 -1.64
CA LEU A 310 1.53 14.26 -1.23
C LEU A 310 2.97 14.53 -1.66
N LEU A 311 3.18 15.30 -2.73
CA LEU A 311 4.48 15.63 -3.27
C LEU A 311 4.97 16.96 -2.71
N THR A 312 5.36 16.93 -1.43
CA THR A 312 5.79 18.12 -0.69
C THR A 312 7.31 18.34 -0.77
N PRO A 313 7.81 19.55 -0.45
CA PRO A 313 9.22 19.92 -0.65
C PRO A 313 10.26 19.04 0.06
N TYR A 314 9.88 18.25 1.08
CA TYR A 314 10.83 17.37 1.80
C TYR A 314 11.45 16.29 0.91
N LEU A 315 10.86 16.00 -0.26
CA LEU A 315 11.38 15.01 -1.18
C LEU A 315 12.65 15.50 -1.90
N GLY A 316 12.71 16.77 -2.30
CA GLY A 316 13.65 17.24 -3.33
C GLY A 316 13.05 17.10 -4.74
N THR A 317 13.87 16.87 -5.76
CA THR A 317 13.44 16.91 -7.18
C THR A 317 13.95 15.72 -8.00
N GLY A 318 13.43 15.55 -9.23
CA GLY A 318 13.83 14.50 -10.16
C GLY A 318 13.25 13.11 -9.87
N TYR A 319 12.20 13.06 -9.04
CA TYR A 319 11.43 11.84 -8.80
C TYR A 319 10.55 11.48 -10.00
N GLN A 320 10.27 10.20 -10.17
CA GLN A 320 9.38 9.63 -11.18
C GLN A 320 8.12 9.10 -10.50
N VAL A 321 7.01 9.78 -10.71
CA VAL A 321 5.73 9.50 -10.06
C VAL A 321 4.84 8.68 -10.97
N TYR A 322 4.39 7.53 -10.49
CA TYR A 322 3.48 6.63 -11.17
C TYR A 322 2.09 6.69 -10.54
N VAL A 323 1.07 6.96 -11.36
CA VAL A 323 -0.32 7.15 -10.91
C VAL A 323 -1.35 6.46 -11.80
N ASP A 324 -2.48 6.04 -11.24
CA ASP A 324 -3.59 5.47 -12.03
C ASP A 324 -4.36 6.57 -12.80
N ASN A 325 -5.17 6.12 -13.76
CA ASN A 325 -6.00 6.97 -14.61
C ASN A 325 -6.98 7.91 -13.90
N TRP A 326 -7.32 7.67 -12.62
CA TRP A 326 -8.13 8.60 -11.85
C TRP A 326 -7.38 9.90 -11.51
N TYR A 327 -6.05 9.83 -11.42
CA TYR A 327 -5.19 10.98 -11.15
C TYR A 327 -4.72 11.68 -12.44
N THR A 328 -4.45 10.90 -13.49
CA THR A 328 -3.83 11.39 -14.73
C THR A 328 -4.64 12.49 -15.43
N SER A 329 -3.96 13.59 -15.73
CA SER A 329 -4.42 14.68 -16.60
C SER A 329 -3.21 15.49 -17.10
N THR A 330 -3.33 16.10 -18.29
CA THR A 330 -2.30 16.96 -18.87
C THR A 330 -1.94 18.14 -17.95
N PRO A 331 -2.91 18.89 -17.37
CA PRO A 331 -2.57 19.99 -16.46
C PRO A 331 -1.79 19.53 -15.22
N LEU A 332 -2.17 18.39 -14.62
CA LEU A 332 -1.40 17.83 -13.50
C LEU A 332 0.02 17.47 -13.91
N PHE A 333 0.20 16.81 -15.05
CA PHE A 333 1.53 16.34 -15.46
C PHE A 333 2.44 17.50 -15.85
N GLN A 334 1.89 18.56 -16.45
CA GLN A 334 2.64 19.78 -16.73
C GLN A 334 3.08 20.46 -15.42
N GLU A 335 2.18 20.63 -14.46
CA GLU A 335 2.51 21.22 -13.15
C GLU A 335 3.55 20.39 -12.39
N LEU A 336 3.47 19.05 -12.43
CA LEU A 336 4.50 18.19 -11.87
C LEU A 336 5.84 18.37 -12.58
N HIS A 337 5.85 18.52 -13.91
CA HIS A 337 7.07 18.80 -14.66
C HIS A 337 7.69 20.14 -14.25
N ASP A 338 6.87 21.17 -14.05
CA ASP A 338 7.31 22.50 -13.61
C ASP A 338 7.87 22.45 -12.17
N MET A 339 7.30 21.60 -11.31
CA MET A 339 7.83 21.25 -9.98
C MET A 339 9.07 20.34 -10.03
N ARG A 340 9.60 20.03 -11.22
CA ARG A 340 10.74 19.12 -11.46
C ARG A 340 10.49 17.66 -11.08
N PHE A 341 9.26 17.18 -11.22
CA PHE A 341 8.87 15.77 -11.12
C PHE A 341 8.57 15.20 -12.51
N GLY A 342 9.03 13.97 -12.76
CA GLY A 342 8.55 13.15 -13.86
C GLY A 342 7.24 12.48 -13.48
N ALA A 343 6.28 12.39 -14.39
CA ALA A 343 4.99 11.73 -14.16
C ALA A 343 4.72 10.70 -15.26
N CYS A 344 4.16 9.55 -14.89
CA CYS A 344 3.75 8.48 -15.80
C CYS A 344 2.45 7.84 -15.30
N GLY A 345 1.48 7.64 -16.18
CA GLY A 345 0.22 7.05 -15.77
C GLY A 345 -0.64 6.58 -16.93
N THR A 346 -1.57 5.68 -16.64
CA THR A 346 -2.64 5.35 -17.58
C THR A 346 -3.58 6.55 -17.73
N CYS A 347 -4.20 6.73 -18.89
CA CYS A 347 -5.06 7.89 -19.15
C CYS A 347 -6.39 7.50 -19.78
N ARG A 348 -7.40 8.36 -19.58
CA ARG A 348 -8.71 8.24 -20.22
C ARG A 348 -8.87 9.36 -21.23
N GLU A 349 -9.16 9.03 -22.48
CA GLU A 349 -9.39 10.01 -23.57
C GLU A 349 -10.60 10.92 -23.27
N ASN A 350 -11.72 10.33 -22.82
CA ASN A 350 -13.02 11.03 -22.69
C ASN A 350 -13.24 11.73 -21.33
N ARG A 351 -12.19 12.26 -20.70
CA ARG A 351 -12.33 12.99 -19.42
C ARG A 351 -12.29 14.48 -19.70
N ALA A 352 -13.40 15.20 -19.45
CA ALA A 352 -13.44 16.65 -19.63
C ALA A 352 -12.30 17.34 -18.87
N GLY A 353 -11.61 18.28 -19.55
CA GLY A 353 -10.49 19.04 -18.97
C GLY A 353 -9.20 18.24 -18.77
N ASN A 354 -9.08 17.01 -19.29
CA ASN A 354 -7.85 16.21 -19.17
C ASN A 354 -6.72 16.66 -20.10
N GLY A 355 -6.99 17.49 -21.11
CA GLY A 355 -6.04 17.92 -22.14
C GLY A 355 -5.44 16.79 -22.99
N TYR A 356 -6.18 15.70 -23.24
CA TYR A 356 -5.71 14.61 -24.10
C TYR A 356 -5.83 14.97 -25.59
N PRO A 357 -4.88 14.56 -26.46
CA PRO A 357 -4.94 14.88 -27.89
C PRO A 357 -6.22 14.37 -28.56
N VAL A 358 -6.91 15.26 -29.27
CA VAL A 358 -8.21 14.98 -29.92
C VAL A 358 -8.05 14.54 -31.38
N THR A 359 -6.87 14.73 -31.98
CA THR A 359 -6.61 14.36 -33.38
C THR A 359 -6.87 12.88 -33.66
N LYS A 360 -7.50 12.63 -34.80
CA LYS A 360 -7.76 11.29 -35.34
C LYS A 360 -6.86 10.95 -36.52
N VAL A 361 -5.96 11.84 -36.90
CA VAL A 361 -5.01 11.62 -38.00
C VAL A 361 -4.02 10.53 -37.60
N ASN A 362 -3.98 9.44 -38.37
CA ASN A 362 -3.17 8.24 -38.11
C ASN A 362 -3.48 7.53 -36.76
N ASP A 363 -4.69 7.69 -36.22
CA ASP A 363 -5.09 7.06 -34.96
C ASP A 363 -5.00 5.53 -35.02
N MET A 364 -4.88 4.88 -33.86
CA MET A 364 -4.82 3.43 -33.72
C MET A 364 -6.13 2.78 -34.22
N PRO A 365 -6.06 1.85 -35.21
CA PRO A 365 -7.24 1.11 -35.65
C PRO A 365 -7.84 0.25 -34.54
N ARG A 366 -9.17 0.04 -34.55
CA ARG A 366 -9.86 -0.79 -33.53
C ARG A 366 -9.41 -2.26 -33.54
N ASN A 367 -9.02 -2.77 -34.70
CA ASN A 367 -8.54 -4.12 -34.95
C ASN A 367 -7.01 -4.16 -35.12
N ALA A 368 -6.28 -3.19 -34.55
CA ALA A 368 -4.83 -3.17 -34.60
C ALA A 368 -4.23 -4.49 -34.08
N ALA A 369 -3.14 -4.92 -34.71
CA ALA A 369 -2.42 -6.10 -34.27
C ALA A 369 -1.83 -5.88 -32.88
N ARG A 370 -1.72 -6.93 -32.08
CA ARG A 370 -1.07 -6.87 -30.77
C ARG A 370 0.38 -6.41 -30.94
N GLY A 371 0.81 -5.44 -30.14
CA GLY A 371 2.11 -4.77 -30.25
C GLY A 371 2.08 -3.47 -31.06
N THR A 372 0.98 -3.16 -31.76
CA THR A 372 0.85 -1.88 -32.47
C THR A 372 0.99 -0.72 -31.47
N LEU A 373 1.81 0.26 -31.83
CA LEU A 373 2.14 1.42 -31.00
C LEU A 373 1.93 2.69 -31.84
N LYS A 374 1.18 3.64 -31.27
CA LYS A 374 1.02 4.99 -31.80
C LYS A 374 1.38 6.00 -30.72
N TRP A 375 2.01 7.11 -31.07
CA TRP A 375 2.38 8.13 -30.08
C TRP A 375 2.19 9.56 -30.59
N ILE A 376 2.01 10.50 -29.67
CA ILE A 376 1.99 11.95 -29.93
C ILE A 376 2.85 12.62 -28.88
N ARG A 377 3.67 13.59 -29.29
CA ARG A 377 4.40 14.46 -28.36
C ARG A 377 3.94 15.90 -28.52
N GLN A 378 3.65 16.55 -27.40
CA GLN A 378 3.29 17.96 -27.29
C GLN A 378 4.17 18.60 -26.21
N GLY A 379 5.25 19.27 -26.65
CA GLY A 379 6.33 19.68 -25.75
C GLY A 379 6.89 18.48 -24.98
N GLN A 380 6.83 18.54 -23.64
CA GLN A 380 7.34 17.49 -22.76
C GLN A 380 6.36 16.31 -22.61
N MET A 381 5.08 16.54 -22.92
CA MET A 381 4.06 15.52 -22.78
C MET A 381 4.11 14.51 -23.93
N LEU A 382 4.29 13.25 -23.56
CA LEU A 382 4.15 12.08 -24.40
C LEU A 382 2.82 11.38 -24.14
N TYR A 383 2.07 11.12 -25.21
CA TYR A 383 0.89 10.27 -25.21
C TYR A 383 1.18 9.03 -26.03
N VAL A 384 0.88 7.85 -25.49
CA VAL A 384 1.07 6.57 -26.18
C VAL A 384 -0.22 5.78 -26.18
N LYS A 385 -0.57 5.23 -27.34
CA LYS A 385 -1.54 4.16 -27.52
C LYS A 385 -0.78 2.89 -27.83
N TRP A 386 -1.07 1.81 -27.12
CA TRP A 386 -0.44 0.51 -27.32
C TRP A 386 -1.47 -0.60 -27.28
N MET A 387 -1.46 -1.46 -28.29
CA MET A 387 -2.41 -2.57 -28.39
C MET A 387 -1.85 -3.82 -27.72
N ASP A 388 -2.40 -4.21 -26.58
CA ASP A 388 -2.19 -5.55 -26.02
C ASP A 388 -3.40 -6.44 -26.35
N THR A 389 -3.97 -7.14 -25.35
CA THR A 389 -5.30 -7.74 -25.48
C THR A 389 -6.38 -6.67 -25.68
N ARG A 390 -6.12 -5.46 -25.17
CA ARG A 390 -6.92 -4.25 -25.34
C ARG A 390 -6.00 -3.06 -25.52
N GLU A 391 -6.53 -1.99 -26.09
CA GLU A 391 -5.83 -0.71 -26.18
C GLU A 391 -5.50 -0.17 -24.78
N VAL A 392 -4.24 0.14 -24.56
CA VAL A 392 -3.70 0.82 -23.38
C VAL A 392 -3.31 2.24 -23.79
N LYS A 393 -3.74 3.21 -22.99
CA LYS A 393 -3.43 4.63 -23.18
C LYS A 393 -2.58 5.11 -22.03
N MET A 394 -1.43 5.68 -22.34
CA MET A 394 -0.46 6.18 -21.37
C MET A 394 -0.15 7.65 -21.62
N CYS A 395 0.14 8.36 -20.54
CA CYS A 395 0.73 9.69 -20.54
C CYS A 395 2.07 9.65 -19.79
N SER A 396 3.05 10.43 -20.23
CA SER A 396 4.36 10.54 -19.59
C SER A 396 5.03 11.90 -19.86
N THR A 397 5.83 12.41 -18.92
CA THR A 397 6.64 13.64 -19.12
C THR A 397 8.15 13.40 -19.28
N PHE A 398 8.63 12.16 -19.12
CA PHE A 398 10.08 11.86 -19.07
C PHE A 398 10.51 10.64 -19.91
N HIS A 399 9.54 9.90 -20.45
CA HIS A 399 9.82 8.74 -21.31
C HIS A 399 9.90 9.19 -22.77
N VAL A 400 10.68 8.46 -23.57
CA VAL A 400 10.51 8.39 -25.02
C VAL A 400 9.41 7.39 -25.39
N ALA A 401 8.84 7.55 -26.59
CA ALA A 401 7.76 6.70 -27.09
C ALA A 401 8.16 5.22 -27.16
N PHE A 402 9.35 4.93 -27.71
CA PHE A 402 9.81 3.57 -27.94
C PHE A 402 11.34 3.49 -28.01
N GLN A 403 11.95 2.43 -27.46
CA GLN A 403 13.40 2.17 -27.47
C GLN A 403 13.75 0.78 -28.03
N GLY A 404 12.83 0.10 -28.71
CA GLY A 404 13.06 -1.28 -29.17
C GLY A 404 12.76 -2.36 -28.14
N ASP A 405 12.23 -1.99 -26.97
CA ASP A 405 11.84 -2.95 -25.93
C ASP A 405 10.76 -3.93 -26.41
N THR A 406 10.84 -5.17 -25.95
CA THR A 406 9.82 -6.20 -26.22
C THR A 406 9.29 -6.83 -24.95
N ALA A 407 8.01 -7.20 -24.97
CA ALA A 407 7.35 -7.98 -23.93
C ALA A 407 6.97 -9.35 -24.47
N VAL A 408 7.22 -10.40 -23.69
CA VAL A 408 6.73 -11.75 -24.00
C VAL A 408 5.26 -11.83 -23.60
N ARG A 409 4.43 -12.34 -24.51
CA ARG A 409 3.01 -12.57 -24.29
C ARG A 409 2.58 -13.91 -24.83
N ASN A 410 1.74 -14.61 -24.06
CA ASN A 410 1.08 -15.79 -24.55
C ASN A 410 -0.15 -15.35 -25.35
N VAL A 411 -0.22 -15.82 -26.60
CA VAL A 411 -1.35 -15.64 -27.50
C VAL A 411 -1.99 -17.01 -27.70
N ARG A 412 -3.31 -17.03 -27.69
CA ARG A 412 -4.07 -18.23 -28.03
C ARG A 412 -4.29 -18.23 -29.53
N ASN A 413 -3.81 -19.26 -30.20
CA ASN A 413 -4.00 -19.50 -31.62
C ASN A 413 -5.45 -19.95 -31.88
N ASP A 414 -5.86 -19.91 -33.15
CA ASP A 414 -7.21 -20.32 -33.58
C ASP A 414 -7.47 -21.81 -33.34
N ASP A 415 -6.42 -22.64 -33.36
CA ASP A 415 -6.45 -24.06 -32.99
C ASP A 415 -6.58 -24.30 -31.47
N GLY A 416 -6.61 -23.23 -30.67
CA GLY A 416 -6.73 -23.27 -29.22
C GLY A 416 -5.43 -23.47 -28.45
N THR A 417 -4.29 -23.64 -29.14
CA THR A 417 -2.95 -23.75 -28.54
C THR A 417 -2.44 -22.39 -28.06
N TRP A 418 -1.45 -22.40 -27.15
CA TRP A 418 -0.82 -21.18 -26.64
C TRP A 418 0.59 -21.06 -27.20
N THR A 419 0.89 -19.92 -27.81
CA THR A 419 2.24 -19.60 -28.29
C THR A 419 2.76 -18.35 -27.61
N SER A 420 4.06 -18.33 -27.33
CA SER A 420 4.75 -17.16 -26.76
C SER A 420 5.24 -16.29 -27.90
N CYS A 421 4.73 -15.06 -28.00
CA CYS A 421 5.20 -14.07 -28.96
C CYS A 421 5.93 -12.92 -28.24
N ARG A 422 6.94 -12.35 -28.92
CA ARG A 422 7.59 -11.10 -28.50
C ARG A 422 6.92 -9.96 -29.23
N ILE A 423 6.31 -9.05 -28.49
CA ILE A 423 5.67 -7.86 -29.06
C ILE A 423 6.42 -6.60 -28.62
N PRO A 424 6.52 -5.56 -29.47
CA PRO A 424 7.02 -4.25 -29.06
C PRO A 424 6.24 -3.73 -27.85
N VAL A 425 6.93 -3.11 -26.90
CA VAL A 425 6.30 -2.47 -25.73
C VAL A 425 6.85 -1.06 -25.53
N PRO A 426 6.00 -0.04 -25.31
CA PRO A 426 6.47 1.29 -24.97
C PRO A 426 7.22 1.29 -23.64
N VAL A 427 8.25 2.12 -23.54
CA VAL A 427 9.05 2.30 -22.32
C VAL A 427 8.15 2.68 -21.13
N SER A 428 7.19 3.59 -21.36
CA SER A 428 6.24 4.03 -20.35
C SER A 428 5.36 2.90 -19.80
N VAL A 429 4.96 1.93 -20.64
CA VAL A 429 4.14 0.78 -20.22
C VAL A 429 4.96 -0.21 -19.40
N ARG A 430 6.20 -0.47 -19.82
CA ARG A 430 7.13 -1.34 -19.10
C ARG A 430 7.37 -0.80 -17.68
N ASP A 431 7.73 0.47 -17.58
CA ASP A 431 8.11 1.09 -16.31
C ASP A 431 6.88 1.31 -15.41
N TYR A 432 5.73 1.67 -15.99
CA TYR A 432 4.47 1.74 -15.24
C TYR A 432 4.12 0.40 -14.57
N ASN A 433 4.20 -0.72 -15.30
CA ASN A 433 3.91 -2.04 -14.72
C ASN A 433 4.90 -2.44 -13.63
N LYS A 434 6.14 -1.92 -13.68
CA LYS A 434 7.18 -2.17 -12.67
C LYS A 434 6.95 -1.37 -11.39
N PHE A 435 6.54 -0.11 -11.50
CA PHE A 435 6.59 0.84 -10.39
C PHE A 435 5.23 1.27 -9.82
N MET A 436 4.13 1.14 -10.58
CA MET A 436 2.80 1.54 -10.11
C MET A 436 2.34 0.76 -8.87
N GLY A 437 2.81 -0.48 -8.68
CA GLY A 437 2.39 -1.39 -7.59
C GLY A 437 2.92 -1.07 -6.19
N GLY A 438 3.61 0.06 -5.99
CA GLY A 438 4.21 0.42 -4.69
C GLY A 438 3.21 0.51 -3.53
N VAL A 439 2.03 1.10 -3.76
CA VAL A 439 0.97 1.14 -2.74
C VAL A 439 0.35 -0.25 -2.52
N ASP A 440 0.16 -1.04 -3.57
CA ASP A 440 -0.35 -2.42 -3.45
C ASP A 440 0.60 -3.33 -2.66
N LEU A 441 1.91 -3.16 -2.83
CA LEU A 441 2.93 -3.85 -2.03
C LEU A 441 2.82 -3.46 -0.55
N SER A 442 2.66 -2.16 -0.26
CA SER A 442 2.43 -1.66 1.09
C SER A 442 1.14 -2.24 1.71
N ASP A 443 0.05 -2.26 0.95
CA ASP A 443 -1.24 -2.83 1.36
C ASP A 443 -1.15 -4.33 1.64
N ALA A 444 -0.37 -5.07 0.83
CA ALA A 444 -0.12 -6.49 1.05
C ALA A 444 0.58 -6.72 2.39
N LEU A 445 1.65 -5.96 2.67
CA LEU A 445 2.39 -6.04 3.94
C LEU A 445 1.48 -5.79 5.14
N LEU A 446 0.65 -4.74 5.10
CA LEU A 446 -0.31 -4.41 6.15
C LEU A 446 -1.35 -5.52 6.35
N LYS A 447 -1.83 -6.13 5.26
CA LYS A 447 -2.91 -7.11 5.30
C LYS A 447 -2.50 -8.45 5.92
N TYR A 448 -1.26 -8.90 5.72
CA TYR A 448 -0.81 -10.23 6.20
C TYR A 448 -1.09 -10.47 7.69
N TYR A 449 -0.82 -9.45 8.51
CA TYR A 449 -0.93 -9.55 9.98
C TYR A 449 -1.74 -8.39 10.58
N SER A 450 -2.70 -7.88 9.82
CA SER A 450 -3.45 -6.69 10.25
C SER A 450 -4.09 -6.91 11.62
N ILE A 451 -3.92 -5.92 12.50
CA ILE A 451 -4.49 -5.92 13.86
C ILE A 451 -5.96 -5.50 13.88
N ARG A 452 -6.54 -5.21 12.72
CA ARG A 452 -7.91 -4.72 12.57
C ARG A 452 -8.92 -5.56 13.35
N ARG A 453 -9.71 -4.88 14.17
CA ARG A 453 -10.84 -5.44 14.93
C ARG A 453 -12.17 -4.84 14.49
N LYS A 454 -13.25 -5.57 14.76
CA LYS A 454 -14.61 -5.02 14.64
C LYS A 454 -14.77 -3.90 15.68
N THR A 455 -15.08 -2.69 15.22
CA THR A 455 -15.38 -1.54 16.07
C THR A 455 -16.45 -0.68 15.40
N VAL A 456 -17.32 -0.09 16.22
CA VAL A 456 -18.31 0.90 15.79
C VAL A 456 -17.79 2.34 15.91
N LYS A 457 -16.66 2.54 16.60
CA LYS A 457 -16.00 3.85 16.74
C LYS A 457 -15.02 4.04 15.58
N TRP A 458 -15.29 5.02 14.72
CA TRP A 458 -14.57 5.23 13.47
C TRP A 458 -13.08 5.53 13.69
N TYR A 459 -12.74 6.37 14.67
CA TYR A 459 -11.36 6.78 14.96
C TYR A 459 -10.49 5.62 15.44
N LYS A 460 -11.06 4.62 16.14
CA LYS A 460 -10.34 3.40 16.55
C LYS A 460 -9.91 2.56 15.34
N ALA A 461 -10.72 2.51 14.29
CA ALA A 461 -10.37 1.76 13.09
C ALA A 461 -9.14 2.36 12.39
N LEU A 462 -9.00 3.70 12.42
CA LEU A 462 -7.83 4.39 11.87
C LEU A 462 -6.62 4.33 12.80
N LEU A 463 -6.79 4.39 14.13
CA LEU A 463 -5.71 4.09 15.08
C LEU A 463 -5.10 2.71 14.84
N PHE A 464 -5.93 1.68 14.71
CA PHE A 464 -5.43 0.33 14.42
C PHE A 464 -4.67 0.27 13.09
N HIS A 465 -5.11 1.06 12.11
CA HIS A 465 -4.41 1.17 10.85
C HIS A 465 -3.06 1.88 10.98
N PHE A 466 -2.97 2.95 11.78
CA PHE A 466 -1.71 3.66 12.05
C PHE A 466 -0.70 2.79 12.79
N ILE A 467 -1.16 1.94 13.72
CA ILE A 467 -0.28 0.94 14.35
C ILE A 467 0.21 -0.07 13.30
N ASP A 468 -0.65 -0.55 12.40
CA ASP A 468 -0.22 -1.42 11.30
C ASP A 468 0.85 -0.73 10.41
N ILE A 469 0.68 0.57 10.09
CA ILE A 469 1.67 1.38 9.35
C ILE A 469 2.99 1.45 10.10
N ALA A 470 2.99 1.79 11.39
CA ALA A 470 4.20 1.89 12.21
C ALA A 470 4.98 0.56 12.25
N VAL A 471 4.27 -0.57 12.38
CA VAL A 471 4.90 -1.90 12.37
C VAL A 471 5.52 -2.22 11.00
N VAL A 472 4.83 -1.92 9.90
CA VAL A 472 5.32 -2.20 8.55
C VAL A 472 6.47 -1.28 8.17
N ASN A 473 6.36 0.02 8.42
CA ASN A 473 7.44 0.98 8.16
C ASN A 473 8.66 0.65 9.04
N GLY A 474 8.48 0.32 10.32
CA GLY A 474 9.56 -0.14 11.19
C GLY A 474 10.24 -1.42 10.66
N TYR A 475 9.46 -2.38 10.16
CA TYR A 475 10.01 -3.59 9.52
C TYR A 475 10.81 -3.27 8.24
N LEU A 476 10.35 -2.32 7.44
CA LEU A 476 11.08 -1.90 6.24
C LEU A 476 12.39 -1.17 6.58
N LEU A 477 12.40 -0.34 7.63
CA LEU A 477 13.63 0.27 8.16
C LEU A 477 14.60 -0.80 8.68
N HIS A 478 14.11 -1.82 9.39
CA HIS A 478 14.92 -2.98 9.81
C HIS A 478 15.60 -3.65 8.62
N LYS A 479 14.88 -3.82 7.51
CA LYS A 479 15.45 -4.41 6.29
C LYS A 479 16.56 -3.56 5.68
N GLU A 480 16.39 -2.24 5.64
CA GLU A 480 17.42 -1.32 5.13
C GLU A 480 18.67 -1.34 6.03
N LEU A 481 18.49 -1.31 7.36
CA LEU A 481 19.58 -1.43 8.34
C LEU A 481 20.34 -2.76 8.19
N ALA A 482 19.62 -3.87 8.03
CA ALA A 482 20.22 -5.18 7.84
C ALA A 482 21.01 -5.28 6.53
N ALA A 483 20.48 -4.72 5.44
CA ALA A 483 21.16 -4.67 4.15
C ALA A 483 22.47 -3.87 4.22
N GLN A 484 22.46 -2.70 4.88
CA GLN A 484 23.66 -1.89 5.09
C GLN A 484 24.74 -2.61 5.91
N ARG A 485 24.33 -3.52 6.81
CA ARG A 485 25.23 -4.36 7.61
C ARG A 485 25.61 -5.68 6.94
N ASN A 486 25.14 -5.92 5.72
CA ASN A 486 25.30 -7.19 5.02
C ASN A 486 24.83 -8.40 5.85
N CYS A 487 23.75 -8.24 6.62
CA CYS A 487 23.18 -9.31 7.44
C CYS A 487 21.76 -9.69 6.98
N LYS A 488 21.36 -10.92 7.29
CA LYS A 488 20.03 -11.42 6.92
C LYS A 488 18.96 -10.71 7.76
N PRO A 489 17.98 -10.02 7.16
CA PRO A 489 16.91 -9.40 7.92
C PRO A 489 15.99 -10.44 8.55
N LEU A 490 15.33 -10.06 9.65
CA LEU A 490 14.22 -10.83 10.19
C LEU A 490 13.12 -10.94 9.13
N THR A 491 12.34 -12.02 9.17
CA THR A 491 11.09 -12.07 8.40
C THR A 491 10.05 -11.16 9.06
N HIS A 492 9.05 -10.71 8.30
CA HIS A 492 7.99 -9.85 8.84
C HIS A 492 7.28 -10.48 10.07
N LYS A 493 7.05 -11.79 10.05
CA LYS A 493 6.52 -12.53 11.20
C LYS A 493 7.45 -12.46 12.41
N ARG A 494 8.75 -12.75 12.24
CA ARG A 494 9.73 -12.74 13.34
C ARG A 494 9.92 -11.34 13.91
N PHE A 495 9.97 -10.32 13.06
CA PHE A 495 10.00 -8.91 13.49
C PHE A 495 8.82 -8.58 14.42
N ARG A 496 7.60 -8.98 14.04
CA ARG A 496 6.41 -8.81 14.87
C ARG A 496 6.48 -9.57 16.19
N GLU A 497 6.93 -10.82 16.18
CA GLU A 497 7.10 -11.62 17.40
C GLU A 497 8.08 -10.95 18.38
N CYS A 498 9.22 -10.47 17.89
CA CYS A 498 10.17 -9.70 18.71
C CYS A 498 9.56 -8.41 19.25
N LEU A 499 8.86 -7.64 18.40
CA LEU A 499 8.17 -6.43 18.80
C LEU A 499 7.10 -6.70 19.87
N ILE A 500 6.31 -7.75 19.73
CA ILE A 500 5.30 -8.16 20.72
C ILE A 500 5.97 -8.40 22.07
N GLN A 501 7.04 -9.19 22.11
CA GLN A 501 7.75 -9.49 23.36
C GLN A 501 8.32 -8.23 24.01
N GLN A 502 8.88 -7.31 23.23
CA GLN A 502 9.42 -6.05 23.76
C GLN A 502 8.33 -5.10 24.25
N LEU A 503 7.17 -5.05 23.57
CA LEU A 503 6.03 -4.24 23.99
C LEU A 503 5.36 -4.76 25.26
N VAL A 504 5.12 -6.08 25.38
CA VAL A 504 4.43 -6.65 26.54
C VAL A 504 5.30 -6.66 27.80
N ASN A 505 6.63 -6.72 27.64
CA ASN A 505 7.59 -6.63 28.72
C ASN A 505 8.13 -5.21 28.93
N PHE A 506 7.47 -4.20 28.35
CA PHE A 506 7.93 -2.81 28.47
C PHE A 506 7.98 -2.37 29.94
N GLN A 507 9.12 -1.78 30.33
CA GLN A 507 9.37 -1.18 31.64
C GLN A 507 9.86 0.26 31.43
N PRO A 508 9.21 1.28 32.04
CA PRO A 508 9.70 2.66 31.98
C PRO A 508 11.11 2.77 32.59
N GLY A 509 12.02 3.47 31.91
CA GLY A 509 13.34 3.83 32.46
C GLY A 509 14.43 2.75 32.44
N ARG A 510 14.13 1.51 32.00
CA ARG A 510 15.16 0.50 31.72
C ARG A 510 15.52 0.55 30.24
N ALA A 511 16.77 0.90 29.91
CA ALA A 511 17.29 0.72 28.57
C ALA A 511 17.00 -0.72 28.12
N SER A 512 16.44 -0.87 26.93
CA SER A 512 16.11 -2.16 26.30
C SER A 512 17.25 -3.15 26.55
N LEU A 513 16.97 -4.21 27.32
CA LEU A 513 17.92 -5.30 27.48
C LEU A 513 18.23 -5.82 26.08
N ARG A 514 19.49 -5.64 25.69
CA ARG A 514 20.06 -6.03 24.39
C ARG A 514 19.45 -7.35 23.95
N ALA A 515 18.96 -7.38 22.72
CA ALA A 515 18.40 -8.58 22.11
C ALA A 515 19.30 -9.78 22.39
N CYS A 516 18.69 -10.87 22.85
CA CYS A 516 19.34 -12.14 23.13
C CYS A 516 20.27 -12.53 21.98
N ARG A 517 21.57 -12.39 22.19
CA ARG A 517 22.62 -12.96 21.33
C ARG A 517 22.73 -14.45 21.64
N THR A 518 21.75 -15.25 21.21
CA THR A 518 21.90 -16.70 21.02
C THR A 518 20.69 -17.25 20.26
N CYS A 519 20.77 -17.25 18.94
CA CYS A 519 20.05 -18.21 18.10
C CYS A 519 21.05 -18.90 17.17
N HIS A 520 22.10 -19.45 17.78
CA HIS A 520 22.82 -20.60 17.26
C HIS A 520 22.49 -21.78 18.17
N CYS A 521 21.41 -22.48 17.83
CA CYS A 521 21.22 -23.86 18.27
C CYS A 521 20.79 -24.65 17.03
N PHE A 522 21.78 -24.96 16.20
CA PHE A 522 21.78 -26.15 15.38
C PHE A 522 22.72 -27.14 16.06
N SER A 523 22.26 -28.38 16.15
CA SER A 523 22.95 -29.54 16.71
C SER A 523 23.02 -29.56 18.24
N TRP A 524 22.23 -30.45 18.84
CA TRP A 524 22.66 -31.53 19.73
C TRP A 524 21.37 -32.23 20.18
N CYS A 525 20.85 -33.08 19.30
CA CYS A 525 19.89 -34.11 19.66
C CYS A 525 20.61 -35.42 19.40
N CYS A 526 21.42 -35.85 20.38
CA CYS A 526 21.82 -37.23 20.58
C CYS A 526 22.53 -37.31 21.93
N SER A 527 22.24 -38.39 22.64
CA SER A 527 22.86 -38.82 23.91
C SER A 527 22.37 -38.09 25.15
N LEU A 528 21.28 -38.62 25.74
CA LEU A 528 21.35 -39.40 26.98
C LEU A 528 19.93 -39.63 27.51
N CYS A 529 19.40 -40.83 27.25
CA CYS A 529 18.63 -41.52 28.28
C CYS A 529 19.50 -41.56 29.53
N PHE A 530 18.96 -41.15 30.68
CA PHE A 530 18.84 -41.96 31.89
C PHE A 530 18.38 -41.05 33.04
N TRP A 531 17.35 -41.54 33.74
CA TRP A 531 16.95 -41.22 35.11
C TRP A 531 16.05 -40.01 35.37
N SER A 532 14.74 -40.28 35.20
CA SER A 532 13.73 -39.96 36.20
C SER A 532 13.99 -40.72 37.51
N CYS A 533 14.06 -40.02 38.64
CA CYS A 533 13.23 -40.28 39.83
C CYS A 533 13.69 -39.41 41.00
N CYS A 534 12.76 -38.67 41.60
CA CYS A 534 12.60 -38.51 43.04
C CYS A 534 11.31 -37.73 43.28
N TYR A 535 10.22 -38.46 43.54
CA TYR A 535 9.29 -38.26 44.66
C TYR A 535 8.14 -39.27 44.55
N CYS A 536 8.23 -40.34 45.34
CA CYS A 536 7.09 -40.93 46.06
C CYS A 536 7.65 -41.94 47.06
N ASP A 537 7.31 -41.72 48.32
CA ASP A 537 7.56 -42.58 49.48
C ASP A 537 7.01 -43.99 49.26
N ILE A 538 7.71 -44.99 49.84
CA ILE A 538 7.17 -46.04 50.75
C ILE A 538 8.20 -47.18 50.88
N THR A 539 8.79 -47.21 52.08
CA THR A 539 9.35 -48.29 52.90
C THR A 539 9.61 -49.71 52.35
N TRP A 540 10.83 -50.16 52.68
CA TRP A 540 11.20 -51.47 53.30
C TRP A 540 11.26 -52.76 52.44
N SER A 541 12.50 -53.24 52.29
CA SER A 541 12.99 -54.60 52.64
C SER A 541 13.53 -55.48 51.50
N CYS A 542 14.83 -55.76 51.66
CA CYS A 542 15.52 -57.05 51.51
C CYS A 542 15.55 -57.80 50.16
N CYS A 543 16.77 -57.82 49.64
CA CYS A 543 17.58 -59.00 49.31
C CYS A 543 17.38 -59.77 47.99
N THR A 544 18.55 -59.90 47.34
CA THR A 544 19.14 -61.06 46.65
C THR A 544 18.69 -61.42 45.23
N ASP A 545 19.68 -61.30 44.34
CA ASP A 545 20.16 -62.31 43.40
C ASP A 545 19.16 -62.97 42.44
N HIS A 546 19.17 -62.57 41.17
CA HIS A 546 19.90 -63.29 40.11
C HIS A 546 19.97 -62.52 38.79
#